data_AF-A0A7C2U341-F1
#
_entry.id   AF-A0A7C2U341-F1
#
_cell.length_a   1.000
_cell.length_b   1.000
_cell.length_c   1.000
_cell.angle_alpha   90.00
_cell.angle_beta   90.00
_cell.angle_gamma   90.00
#
_symmetry.space_group_name_H-M   'P 1'
#
loop_
_entity.id
_entity.type
_entity.pdbx_description
1 polymer ?
#
loop_
_entity_poly.entity_id
_entity_poly.type
_entity_poly.pdbx_seq_one_letter_code
_entity_poly.pdbx_strand_id
1 'polypeptide(L)'
;MKSFLSLLVSFFIAAGTPQGGAQPLEPFGLQGKTVTAMTFYGGSLYAATENDGVYRRYLGKPDSGWIHLGVPAKNLTSIFAFHTYCPLICWKGVLAGATLNPLQGDSALIYFYQQRPDTCLNKGRWTVADSGINRTSVLRINALGGIDVCHPIAPTYVTAFAGTPGAIWRSEDRGKKWTRVWQAISANILAFATSQRSLLSSDDEIWAGGYTVNDKGIKYPLILRSTDSGAHWEDRSPISNVSDECRALAVDPADANIVYAALRQTFLKSGDAGKTWRSRQFGELIIIFRAMAINPQRPQQIFAGGEVADLVNFWGLFESRDAGEHWQAVPASGKVTAINSLVFNAVDSQYVYVATNGTGVYRYPRLTVGVEKELTAPKSFHLSANFPNPIYIAENLPLAFRLNVPSTGEVTFRLFNIAGQEIGNWKITVAAGGQNLALPLDRSQLTGGIYFLQAEWRGQRITRKLTVIR
;
A
#
# COMPACT_ATOMS: atom_id res chain seq x y z
N MET A 1 22.38 30.62 15.37
CA MET A 1 22.08 29.22 15.80
C MET A 1 21.09 29.12 16.96
N LYS A 2 21.21 29.88 18.07
CA LYS A 2 20.25 29.81 19.19
C LYS A 2 18.81 30.30 18.87
N SER A 3 18.63 31.26 17.95
CA SER A 3 17.29 31.74 17.55
C SER A 3 16.56 30.83 16.56
N PHE A 4 17.30 30.06 15.74
CA PHE A 4 16.72 29.09 14.81
C PHE A 4 16.22 27.84 15.54
N LEU A 5 16.98 27.37 16.55
CA LEU A 5 16.52 26.30 17.44
C LEU A 5 15.29 26.70 18.26
N SER A 6 15.18 27.97 18.70
CA SER A 6 14.00 28.38 19.49
C SER A 6 12.73 28.46 18.64
N LEU A 7 12.80 28.87 17.36
CA LEU A 7 11.66 28.81 16.44
C LEU A 7 11.25 27.36 16.10
N LEU A 8 12.21 26.44 15.96
CA LEU A 8 11.98 25.01 15.70
C LEU A 8 11.34 24.30 16.90
N VAL A 9 11.84 24.61 18.10
CA VAL A 9 11.23 24.18 19.36
C VAL A 9 9.84 24.78 19.49
N SER A 10 9.60 26.03 19.08
CA SER A 10 8.24 26.58 19.02
C SER A 10 7.35 25.93 17.95
N PHE A 11 7.87 25.45 16.81
CA PHE A 11 7.03 24.74 15.83
C PHE A 11 6.56 23.36 16.33
N PHE A 12 7.34 22.71 17.20
CA PHE A 12 7.00 21.41 17.80
C PHE A 12 6.41 21.50 19.22
N ILE A 13 6.71 22.55 20.01
CA ILE A 13 6.16 22.83 21.34
C ILE A 13 4.92 23.74 21.27
N ALA A 14 4.78 24.59 20.23
CA ALA A 14 3.51 25.24 19.91
C ALA A 14 2.56 24.33 19.11
N ALA A 15 2.72 23.01 19.27
CA ALA A 15 1.55 22.17 19.54
C ALA A 15 0.95 22.59 20.90
N GLY A 16 0.47 23.85 20.98
CA GLY A 16 -0.59 24.20 21.89
C GLY A 16 -1.72 23.19 21.66
N THR A 17 -2.35 22.77 22.75
CA THR A 17 -3.59 21.97 22.79
C THR A 17 -4.17 21.70 21.40
N PRO A 18 -4.15 20.45 20.91
CA PRO A 18 -4.41 20.16 19.50
C PRO A 18 -5.68 20.86 19.05
N GLN A 19 -5.54 21.89 18.21
CA GLN A 19 -6.68 22.40 17.46
C GLN A 19 -7.03 21.32 16.44
N GLY A 20 -7.93 20.42 16.86
CA GLY A 20 -8.40 19.30 16.06
C GLY A 20 -7.87 17.93 16.51
N GLY A 21 -8.13 17.52 17.75
CA GLY A 21 -8.35 16.12 18.13
C GLY A 21 -7.27 15.05 17.89
N ALA A 22 -6.14 15.31 17.22
CA ALA A 22 -5.08 14.37 16.84
C ALA A 22 -4.59 13.52 18.05
N GLN A 23 -4.90 12.23 18.07
CA GLN A 23 -4.32 11.29 19.04
C GLN A 23 -2.83 11.10 18.76
N PRO A 24 -1.97 10.81 19.75
CA PRO A 24 -0.57 10.48 19.51
C PRO A 24 -0.41 9.06 18.92
N LEU A 25 0.76 8.78 18.34
CA LEU A 25 1.16 7.41 17.99
C LEU A 25 1.10 6.47 19.20
N GLU A 26 0.49 5.30 19.03
CA GLU A 26 0.37 4.27 20.08
C GLU A 26 1.46 3.20 19.91
N PRO A 27 2.22 2.86 20.96
CA PRO A 27 3.16 1.72 20.90
C PRO A 27 2.45 0.41 20.57
N PHE A 28 3.02 -0.37 19.66
CA PHE A 28 2.45 -1.64 19.18
C PHE A 28 3.41 -2.84 19.29
N GLY A 29 4.51 -2.69 20.06
CA GLY A 29 5.43 -3.77 20.41
C GLY A 29 6.81 -3.65 19.75
N LEU A 30 7.65 -4.66 19.96
CA LEU A 30 9.05 -4.70 19.51
C LEU A 30 9.90 -3.54 20.05
N GLN A 31 9.64 -3.13 21.30
CA GLN A 31 10.34 -2.02 21.96
C GLN A 31 11.86 -2.19 21.89
N GLY A 32 12.57 -1.11 21.55
CA GLY A 32 14.02 -1.10 21.44
C GLY A 32 14.58 -1.69 20.14
N LYS A 33 13.73 -2.20 19.23
CA LYS A 33 14.19 -2.80 17.96
C LYS A 33 14.14 -1.79 16.82
N THR A 34 15.15 -1.87 15.94
CA THR A 34 15.11 -1.26 14.62
C THR A 34 14.31 -2.16 13.69
N VAL A 35 13.11 -1.72 13.33
CA VAL A 35 12.23 -2.41 12.39
C VAL A 35 12.46 -1.80 11.01
N THR A 36 13.02 -2.58 10.09
CA THR A 36 13.51 -2.09 8.80
C THR A 36 12.45 -2.12 7.71
N ALA A 37 11.54 -3.10 7.75
CA ALA A 37 10.45 -3.22 6.80
C ALA A 37 9.26 -3.95 7.42
N MET A 38 8.05 -3.63 6.97
CA MET A 38 6.83 -4.34 7.32
C MET A 38 6.01 -4.70 6.09
N THR A 39 5.24 -5.76 6.20
CA THR A 39 4.28 -6.17 5.15
C THR A 39 3.07 -6.85 5.77
N PHE A 40 1.92 -6.75 5.10
CA PHE A 40 0.67 -7.37 5.52
C PHE A 40 0.34 -8.56 4.65
N TYR A 41 -0.06 -9.65 5.30
CA TYR A 41 -0.53 -10.81 4.58
C TYR A 41 -1.39 -11.75 5.44
N GLY A 42 -2.54 -12.18 4.91
CA GLY A 42 -3.41 -13.19 5.55
C GLY A 42 -3.78 -12.86 7.00
N GLY A 43 -4.17 -11.61 7.26
CA GLY A 43 -4.51 -11.09 8.60
C GLY A 43 -3.33 -10.96 9.56
N SER A 44 -2.09 -11.15 9.09
CA SER A 44 -0.88 -11.03 9.89
C SER A 44 -0.02 -9.86 9.42
N LEU A 45 0.51 -9.10 10.39
CA LEU A 45 1.59 -8.16 10.19
C LEU A 45 2.92 -8.89 10.34
N TYR A 46 3.81 -8.75 9.36
CA TYR A 46 5.17 -9.22 9.41
C TYR A 46 6.12 -8.04 9.53
N ALA A 47 7.13 -8.17 10.39
CA ALA A 47 8.12 -7.14 10.64
C ALA A 47 9.53 -7.73 10.54
N ALA A 48 10.35 -7.19 9.65
CA ALA A 48 11.78 -7.47 9.59
C ALA A 48 12.53 -6.50 10.50
N THR A 49 13.54 -7.01 11.22
CA THR A 49 14.38 -6.21 12.11
C THR A 49 15.84 -6.32 11.69
N GLU A 50 16.62 -5.28 11.99
CA GLU A 50 18.03 -5.22 11.56
C GLU A 50 18.80 -6.43 12.09
N ASN A 51 18.75 -6.73 13.41
CA ASN A 51 19.62 -7.75 14.03
C ASN A 51 18.89 -8.92 14.72
N ASP A 52 17.56 -8.98 14.63
CA ASP A 52 16.76 -9.93 15.41
C ASP A 52 15.75 -10.69 14.53
N GLY A 53 15.96 -10.70 13.22
CA GLY A 53 15.17 -11.46 12.26
C GLY A 53 13.73 -10.97 12.09
N VAL A 54 12.84 -11.91 11.73
CA VAL A 54 11.45 -11.61 11.38
C VAL A 54 10.50 -11.94 12.52
N TYR A 55 9.53 -11.06 12.73
CA TYR A 55 8.40 -11.27 13.63
C TYR A 55 7.07 -11.29 12.88
N ARG A 56 6.08 -11.97 13.46
CA ARG A 56 4.71 -12.02 12.96
C ARG A 56 3.72 -11.76 14.09
N ARG A 57 2.71 -10.93 13.84
CA ARG A 57 1.57 -10.70 14.75
C ARG A 57 0.25 -10.85 14.01
N TYR A 58 -0.72 -11.58 14.59
CA TYR A 58 -2.01 -11.82 13.96
C TYR A 58 -3.05 -10.78 14.39
N LEU A 59 -3.50 -9.92 13.48
CA LEU A 59 -4.36 -8.81 13.86
C LEU A 59 -5.82 -9.18 14.13
N GLY A 60 -6.27 -10.36 13.70
CA GLY A 60 -7.65 -10.80 13.95
C GLY A 60 -7.95 -11.19 15.40
N LYS A 61 -6.98 -11.10 16.32
CA LYS A 61 -7.17 -11.22 17.77
C LYS A 61 -6.39 -10.10 18.47
N PRO A 62 -7.06 -9.21 19.23
CA PRO A 62 -6.41 -8.06 19.88
C PRO A 62 -5.21 -8.44 20.77
N ASP A 63 -5.33 -9.56 21.48
CA ASP A 63 -4.31 -10.05 22.43
C ASP A 63 -3.21 -10.90 21.77
N SER A 64 -3.14 -10.95 20.43
CA SER A 64 -2.05 -11.68 19.80
C SER A 64 -0.72 -10.98 20.10
N GLY A 65 0.24 -11.72 20.65
CA GLY A 65 1.61 -11.26 20.80
C GLY A 65 2.38 -11.31 19.48
N TRP A 66 3.57 -10.70 19.47
CA TRP A 66 4.54 -10.91 18.40
C TRP A 66 5.19 -12.29 18.56
N ILE A 67 5.21 -13.07 17.47
CA ILE A 67 5.87 -14.36 17.38
C ILE A 67 7.18 -14.15 16.62
N HIS A 68 8.29 -14.55 17.22
CA HIS A 68 9.59 -14.54 16.57
C HIS A 68 9.71 -15.73 15.61
N LEU A 69 9.92 -15.45 14.32
CA LEU A 69 10.14 -16.47 13.29
C LEU A 69 11.63 -16.75 13.05
N GLY A 70 12.51 -15.92 13.62
CA GLY A 70 13.95 -15.92 13.33
C GLY A 70 14.25 -15.60 11.87
N VAL A 71 15.52 -15.71 11.49
CA VAL A 71 16.06 -15.82 10.12
C VAL A 71 17.58 -16.05 10.28
N PRO A 72 18.28 -16.71 9.34
CA PRO A 72 19.74 -16.82 9.43
C PRO A 72 20.47 -15.47 9.32
N ALA A 73 19.92 -14.53 8.54
CA ALA A 73 20.54 -13.22 8.31
C ALA A 73 20.55 -12.30 9.54
N LYS A 74 21.60 -11.48 9.62
CA LYS A 74 21.82 -10.48 10.68
C LYS A 74 21.59 -9.03 10.27
N ASN A 75 21.26 -8.76 9.01
CA ASN A 75 20.92 -7.41 8.55
C ASN A 75 19.78 -7.46 7.52
N LEU A 76 18.54 -7.53 8.01
CA LEU A 76 17.37 -7.52 7.15
C LEU A 76 17.04 -6.11 6.67
N THR A 77 16.78 -5.97 5.37
CA THR A 77 16.52 -4.70 4.72
C THR A 77 15.11 -4.57 4.18
N SER A 78 14.47 -5.69 3.85
CA SER A 78 13.18 -5.72 3.17
C SER A 78 12.45 -7.03 3.43
N ILE A 79 11.13 -7.02 3.26
CA ILE A 79 10.27 -8.17 3.50
C ILE A 79 9.08 -8.15 2.53
N PHE A 80 8.71 -9.33 2.02
CA PHE A 80 7.52 -9.51 1.19
C PHE A 80 6.82 -10.82 1.56
N ALA A 81 5.52 -10.78 1.84
CA ALA A 81 4.72 -11.93 2.24
C ALA A 81 3.59 -12.19 1.24
N PHE A 82 3.32 -13.47 0.95
CA PHE A 82 2.42 -13.89 -0.15
C PHE A 82 1.84 -15.31 0.04
N HIS A 83 0.87 -15.68 -0.81
CA HIS A 83 0.26 -17.03 -0.87
C HIS A 83 1.21 -18.07 -1.46
N THR A 84 1.35 -19.23 -0.80
CA THR A 84 2.16 -20.34 -1.34
C THR A 84 1.34 -21.52 -1.89
N TYR A 85 0.01 -21.57 -1.70
CA TYR A 85 -0.90 -22.57 -2.28
C TYR A 85 -2.40 -22.23 -2.11
N CYS A 86 -3.26 -22.65 -3.06
CA CYS A 86 -4.74 -22.70 -2.95
C CYS A 86 -5.22 -23.87 -3.83
N PRO A 87 -5.83 -24.93 -3.25
CA PRO A 87 -7.20 -24.85 -2.76
C PRO A 87 -7.36 -25.38 -1.32
N LEU A 88 -8.14 -24.69 -0.49
CA LEU A 88 -8.61 -25.08 0.85
C LEU A 88 -7.60 -25.08 2.02
N ILE A 89 -6.28 -24.95 1.80
CA ILE A 89 -5.32 -24.73 2.90
C ILE A 89 -4.33 -23.60 2.54
N CYS A 90 -4.42 -22.48 3.25
CA CYS A 90 -3.59 -21.29 3.00
C CYS A 90 -2.18 -21.48 3.56
N TRP A 91 -1.20 -21.76 2.70
CA TRP A 91 0.20 -21.67 3.08
C TRP A 91 0.68 -20.21 3.03
N LYS A 92 1.46 -19.78 4.03
CA LYS A 92 2.05 -18.43 4.09
C LYS A 92 3.53 -18.49 3.72
N GLY A 93 3.93 -17.75 2.70
CA GLY A 93 5.32 -17.54 2.30
C GLY A 93 5.82 -16.17 2.73
N VAL A 94 7.08 -16.09 3.17
CA VAL A 94 7.75 -14.80 3.45
C VAL A 94 9.13 -14.81 2.83
N LEU A 95 9.43 -13.81 2.00
CA LEU A 95 10.78 -13.50 1.57
C LEU A 95 11.35 -12.39 2.47
N ALA A 96 12.58 -12.58 2.92
CA ALA A 96 13.34 -11.59 3.67
C ALA A 96 14.63 -11.29 2.92
N GLY A 97 14.80 -10.03 2.53
CA GLY A 97 15.99 -9.52 1.86
C GLY A 97 16.99 -8.99 2.88
N ALA A 98 18.27 -9.16 2.61
CA ALA A 98 19.34 -8.80 3.52
C ALA A 98 20.50 -8.08 2.82
N THR A 99 21.37 -7.48 3.64
CA THR A 99 22.74 -7.16 3.23
C THR A 99 23.59 -8.41 3.48
N LEU A 100 24.32 -8.89 2.46
CA LEU A 100 25.18 -10.05 2.59
C LEU A 100 26.45 -9.67 3.34
N ASN A 101 26.61 -10.17 4.56
CA ASN A 101 27.85 -10.09 5.30
C ASN A 101 28.34 -11.49 5.74
N PRO A 102 29.20 -12.14 4.95
CA PRO A 102 29.70 -13.48 5.28
C PRO A 102 30.45 -13.55 6.63
N LEU A 103 31.06 -12.44 7.05
CA LEU A 103 31.76 -12.35 8.34
C LEU A 103 30.81 -12.41 9.54
N GLN A 104 29.53 -12.08 9.35
CA GLN A 104 28.47 -12.18 10.37
C GLN A 104 27.63 -13.46 10.24
N GLY A 105 28.03 -14.38 9.36
CA GLY A 105 27.34 -15.65 9.14
C GLY A 105 26.20 -15.59 8.12
N ASP A 106 26.02 -14.47 7.42
CA ASP A 106 25.04 -14.37 6.35
C ASP A 106 25.46 -15.25 5.17
N SER A 107 24.53 -16.08 4.70
CA SER A 107 24.76 -17.11 3.68
C SER A 107 24.02 -16.84 2.37
N ALA A 108 23.16 -15.82 2.33
CA ALA A 108 22.33 -15.46 1.17
C ALA A 108 21.84 -14.01 1.24
N LEU A 109 21.47 -13.47 0.09
CA LEU A 109 20.84 -12.16 -0.06
C LEU A 109 19.33 -12.19 0.23
N ILE A 110 18.69 -13.34 -0.03
CA ILE A 110 17.25 -13.53 0.14
C ILE A 110 17.02 -14.88 0.81
N TYR A 111 16.15 -14.88 1.82
CA TYR A 111 15.70 -16.06 2.53
C TYR A 111 14.20 -16.24 2.34
N PHE A 112 13.76 -17.47 2.15
CA PHE A 112 12.35 -17.84 2.05
C PHE A 112 11.92 -18.67 3.26
N TYR A 113 10.93 -18.17 3.98
CA TYR A 113 10.24 -18.90 5.04
C TYR A 113 9.04 -19.63 4.46
N GLN A 114 9.04 -20.95 4.63
CA GLN A 114 7.92 -21.80 4.28
C GLN A 114 7.34 -22.46 5.54
N GLN A 115 6.05 -22.27 5.77
CA GLN A 115 5.31 -22.93 6.86
C GLN A 115 4.56 -24.15 6.30
N ARG A 116 4.76 -25.36 6.86
CA ARG A 116 4.01 -26.55 6.43
C ARG A 116 2.54 -26.52 6.94
N PRO A 117 1.56 -27.06 6.19
CA PRO A 117 0.14 -27.10 6.53
C PRO A 117 -0.21 -28.04 7.67
N ASP A 118 0.58 -29.10 7.81
CA ASP A 118 0.32 -30.22 8.70
C ASP A 118 0.61 -29.88 10.17
N THR A 119 1.21 -28.72 10.44
CA THR A 119 1.50 -28.28 11.81
C THR A 119 0.76 -26.98 12.14
N CYS A 120 -0.27 -27.08 12.99
CA CYS A 120 -0.83 -25.94 13.74
C CYS A 120 0.18 -25.27 14.69
N LEU A 121 1.38 -25.85 14.79
CA LEU A 121 2.53 -25.31 15.49
C LEU A 121 3.30 -24.40 14.52
N ASN A 122 3.75 -23.25 14.99
CA ASN A 122 4.46 -22.20 14.23
C ASN A 122 5.86 -22.62 13.67
N LYS A 123 6.03 -23.88 13.25
CA LYS A 123 7.28 -24.47 12.77
C LYS A 123 7.36 -24.37 11.24
N GLY A 124 7.79 -23.21 10.77
CA GLY A 124 8.30 -23.06 9.40
C GLY A 124 9.83 -23.11 9.37
N ARG A 125 10.40 -23.26 8.18
CA ARG A 125 11.85 -23.29 7.97
C ARG A 125 12.27 -22.20 7.00
N TRP A 126 13.35 -21.51 7.33
CA TRP A 126 14.05 -20.61 6.42
C TRP A 126 14.96 -21.40 5.48
N THR A 127 14.91 -21.04 4.20
CA THR A 127 15.76 -21.59 3.13
C THR A 127 16.37 -20.45 2.34
N VAL A 128 17.51 -20.71 1.69
CA VAL A 128 18.15 -19.76 0.77
C VAL A 128 17.31 -19.61 -0.49
N ALA A 129 17.12 -18.38 -0.95
CA ALA A 129 16.17 -18.04 -2.00
C ALA A 129 16.68 -16.90 -2.90
N ASP A 130 17.95 -16.90 -3.25
CA ASP A 130 18.61 -15.89 -4.10
C ASP A 130 19.29 -16.50 -5.35
N SER A 131 18.90 -17.72 -5.73
CA SER A 131 19.43 -18.39 -6.92
C SER A 131 19.21 -17.53 -8.18
N GLY A 132 20.26 -17.34 -8.97
CA GLY A 132 20.25 -16.47 -10.16
C GLY A 132 20.76 -15.06 -9.91
N ILE A 133 20.82 -14.59 -8.65
CA ILE A 133 21.46 -13.31 -8.30
C ILE A 133 22.95 -13.55 -8.06
N ASN A 134 23.81 -12.82 -8.78
CA ASN A 134 25.25 -12.94 -8.61
C ASN A 134 25.74 -12.20 -7.34
N ARG A 135 26.10 -12.99 -6.32
CA ARG A 135 26.58 -12.53 -5.01
C ARG A 135 27.95 -11.85 -5.03
N THR A 136 28.73 -11.95 -6.12
CA THR A 136 30.01 -11.21 -6.22
C THR A 136 29.80 -9.74 -6.60
N SER A 137 28.71 -9.44 -7.31
CA SER A 137 28.36 -8.08 -7.77
C SER A 137 27.22 -7.44 -6.96
N VAL A 138 26.37 -8.26 -6.33
CA VAL A 138 25.24 -7.80 -5.52
C VAL A 138 25.49 -8.16 -4.08
N LEU A 139 25.55 -7.15 -3.21
CA LEU A 139 25.80 -7.33 -1.77
C LEU A 139 24.58 -6.97 -0.92
N ARG A 140 23.51 -6.46 -1.52
CA ARG A 140 22.33 -6.00 -0.79
C ARG A 140 21.08 -6.07 -1.63
N ILE A 141 20.01 -6.55 -1.01
CA ILE A 141 18.64 -6.34 -1.46
C ILE A 141 18.14 -5.05 -0.82
N ASN A 142 17.72 -4.07 -1.61
CA ASN A 142 17.19 -2.82 -1.07
C ASN A 142 15.69 -2.92 -0.81
N ALA A 143 14.98 -3.57 -1.73
CA ALA A 143 13.54 -3.71 -1.67
C ALA A 143 13.11 -5.09 -2.16
N LEU A 144 12.08 -5.61 -1.52
CA LEU A 144 11.28 -6.72 -2.00
C LEU A 144 9.86 -6.24 -2.20
N GLY A 145 9.20 -6.76 -3.22
CA GLY A 145 7.79 -6.51 -3.52
C GLY A 145 7.25 -7.60 -4.43
N GLY A 146 5.98 -7.50 -4.79
CA GLY A 146 5.41 -8.50 -5.67
C GLY A 146 3.94 -8.32 -5.97
N ILE A 147 3.52 -9.10 -6.94
CA ILE A 147 2.13 -9.32 -7.34
C ILE A 147 1.75 -10.69 -6.79
N ASP A 148 0.73 -10.73 -5.94
CA ASP A 148 0.22 -11.95 -5.32
C ASP A 148 -1.26 -12.10 -5.66
N VAL A 149 -1.58 -13.02 -6.57
CA VAL A 149 -2.95 -13.26 -7.03
C VAL A 149 -3.40 -14.64 -6.55
N CYS A 150 -4.43 -14.63 -5.73
CA CYS A 150 -5.02 -15.81 -5.13
C CYS A 150 -6.43 -16.00 -5.68
N HIS A 151 -6.57 -16.85 -6.69
CA HIS A 151 -7.88 -17.20 -7.24
C HIS A 151 -8.42 -18.49 -6.61
N PRO A 152 -9.71 -18.54 -6.22
CA PRO A 152 -10.30 -19.71 -5.56
C PRO A 152 -10.41 -20.94 -6.48
N ILE A 153 -10.46 -20.75 -7.80
CA ILE A 153 -10.67 -21.83 -8.79
C ILE A 153 -9.70 -21.78 -9.99
N ALA A 154 -8.73 -20.86 -10.00
CA ALA A 154 -7.75 -20.71 -11.09
C ALA A 154 -6.34 -20.74 -10.50
N PRO A 155 -5.30 -21.00 -11.31
CA PRO A 155 -3.93 -21.08 -10.82
C PRO A 155 -3.53 -19.81 -10.09
N THR A 156 -3.04 -19.96 -8.87
CA THR A 156 -2.44 -18.85 -8.11
C THR A 156 -1.04 -18.58 -8.64
N TYR A 157 -0.74 -17.31 -8.89
CA TYR A 157 0.57 -16.87 -9.32
C TYR A 157 1.11 -15.81 -8.36
N VAL A 158 2.40 -15.93 -8.10
CA VAL A 158 3.16 -14.97 -7.31
C VAL A 158 4.36 -14.59 -8.13
N THR A 159 4.42 -13.31 -8.49
CA THR A 159 5.59 -12.71 -9.11
C THR A 159 6.27 -11.85 -8.05
N ALA A 160 7.43 -12.30 -7.58
CA ALA A 160 8.25 -11.56 -6.62
C ALA A 160 9.31 -10.72 -7.35
N PHE A 161 9.63 -9.57 -6.79
CA PHE A 161 10.64 -8.64 -7.29
C PHE A 161 11.67 -8.31 -6.22
N ALA A 162 12.92 -8.17 -6.63
CA ALA A 162 14.02 -7.72 -5.80
C ALA A 162 14.73 -6.55 -6.48
N GLY A 163 14.83 -5.43 -5.76
CA GLY A 163 15.53 -4.23 -6.17
C GLY A 163 16.93 -4.23 -5.58
N THR A 164 17.93 -4.04 -6.44
CA THR A 164 19.34 -4.02 -6.03
C THR A 164 20.01 -2.76 -6.59
N PRO A 165 21.26 -2.47 -6.16
CA PRO A 165 22.14 -1.67 -7.00
C PRO A 165 22.20 -2.30 -8.40
N GLY A 166 22.00 -1.49 -9.42
CA GLY A 166 22.18 -1.84 -10.83
C GLY A 166 21.03 -2.57 -11.53
N ALA A 167 20.02 -3.10 -10.81
CA ALA A 167 19.05 -4.02 -11.43
C ALA A 167 17.70 -4.18 -10.71
N ILE A 168 16.70 -4.64 -11.47
CA ILE A 168 15.49 -5.29 -10.98
C ILE A 168 15.55 -6.77 -11.33
N TRP A 169 15.31 -7.61 -10.33
CA TRP A 169 15.20 -9.06 -10.46
C TRP A 169 13.76 -9.49 -10.27
N ARG A 170 13.34 -10.52 -11.01
CA ARG A 170 11.99 -11.08 -11.02
C ARG A 170 12.04 -12.58 -10.80
N SER A 171 11.11 -13.10 -10.01
CA SER A 171 10.91 -14.52 -9.76
C SER A 171 9.44 -14.89 -9.92
N GLU A 172 9.15 -15.88 -10.76
CA GLU A 172 7.79 -16.43 -10.97
C GLU A 172 7.57 -17.72 -10.16
N ASP A 173 8.60 -18.20 -9.47
CA ASP A 173 8.61 -19.45 -8.71
C ASP A 173 8.72 -19.22 -7.20
N ARG A 174 8.16 -18.09 -6.74
CA ARG A 174 8.05 -17.69 -5.32
C ARG A 174 9.41 -17.43 -4.64
N GLY A 175 10.34 -16.84 -5.39
CA GLY A 175 11.67 -16.49 -4.91
C GLY A 175 12.69 -17.62 -5.00
N LYS A 176 12.37 -18.77 -5.60
CA LYS A 176 13.34 -19.88 -5.72
C LYS A 176 14.42 -19.58 -6.74
N LYS A 177 14.06 -18.95 -7.87
CA LYS A 177 14.97 -18.51 -8.93
C LYS A 177 14.63 -17.10 -9.37
N TRP A 178 15.67 -16.31 -9.57
CA TRP A 178 15.59 -14.92 -9.97
C TRP A 178 16.21 -14.72 -11.35
N THR A 179 15.55 -13.88 -12.14
CA THR A 179 16.00 -13.45 -13.46
C THR A 179 16.07 -11.94 -13.49
N ARG A 180 17.11 -11.39 -14.10
CA ARG A 180 17.26 -9.94 -14.23
C ARG A 180 16.36 -9.45 -15.37
N VAL A 181 15.43 -8.56 -15.07
CA VAL A 181 14.44 -8.03 -16.03
C VAL A 181 14.66 -6.58 -16.39
N TRP A 182 15.45 -5.86 -15.60
CA TRP A 182 15.87 -4.51 -15.91
C TRP A 182 17.26 -4.25 -15.33
N GLN A 183 18.06 -3.42 -16.00
CA GLN A 183 19.40 -3.05 -15.55
C GLN A 183 19.80 -1.65 -15.99
N ALA A 184 20.53 -0.98 -15.12
CA ALA A 184 21.33 0.20 -15.43
C ALA A 184 22.41 0.33 -14.35
N ILE A 185 23.69 0.31 -14.73
CA ILE A 185 24.81 0.20 -13.79
C ILE A 185 24.80 1.32 -12.73
N SER A 186 24.41 2.53 -13.13
CA SER A 186 24.34 3.70 -12.25
C SER A 186 23.06 3.79 -11.43
N ALA A 187 22.14 2.82 -11.55
CA ALA A 187 20.85 2.84 -10.88
C ALA A 187 20.87 2.16 -9.52
N ASN A 188 19.93 2.54 -8.67
CA ASN A 188 19.71 1.92 -7.39
C ASN A 188 18.20 1.86 -7.12
N ILE A 189 17.66 0.64 -7.05
CA ILE A 189 16.22 0.41 -6.86
C ILE A 189 15.93 0.30 -5.38
N LEU A 190 15.01 1.10 -4.85
CA LEU A 190 14.78 1.30 -3.42
C LEU A 190 13.37 0.95 -2.94
N ALA A 191 12.39 0.87 -3.84
CA ALA A 191 11.00 0.57 -3.48
C ALA A 191 10.25 -0.10 -4.62
N PHE A 192 9.21 -0.86 -4.27
CA PHE A 192 8.19 -1.33 -5.19
C PHE A 192 6.80 -0.95 -4.68
N ALA A 193 5.87 -0.72 -5.60
CA ALA A 193 4.47 -0.47 -5.28
C ALA A 193 3.54 -1.12 -6.33
N THR A 194 2.34 -1.48 -5.91
CA THR A 194 1.27 -1.98 -6.78
C THR A 194 -0.04 -1.33 -6.36
N SER A 195 -1.04 -1.31 -7.26
CA SER A 195 -2.36 -0.76 -6.93
C SER A 195 -3.14 -1.63 -5.95
N GLN A 196 -2.78 -2.91 -5.78
CA GLN A 196 -3.48 -3.86 -4.89
C GLN A 196 -5.01 -3.89 -5.13
N ARG A 197 -5.46 -3.62 -6.37
CA ARG A 197 -6.88 -3.34 -6.71
C ARG A 197 -7.82 -4.47 -6.34
N SER A 198 -7.36 -5.73 -6.38
CA SER A 198 -8.08 -6.91 -5.91
C SER A 198 -7.17 -8.15 -5.94
N LEU A 199 -7.34 -9.06 -4.99
CA LEU A 199 -6.70 -10.40 -5.03
C LEU A 199 -7.24 -11.29 -6.16
N LEU A 200 -8.27 -10.84 -6.90
CA LEU A 200 -9.00 -11.60 -7.93
C LEU A 200 -8.79 -11.08 -9.37
N SER A 201 -8.12 -9.95 -9.57
CA SER A 201 -7.76 -9.45 -10.91
C SER A 201 -6.25 -9.54 -11.11
N SER A 202 -5.81 -9.85 -12.33
CA SER A 202 -4.41 -9.73 -12.72
C SER A 202 -3.99 -8.27 -12.73
N ASP A 203 -3.67 -7.74 -11.56
CA ASP A 203 -2.85 -6.53 -11.46
C ASP A 203 -1.46 -6.91 -11.99
N ASP A 204 -1.29 -6.82 -13.31
CA ASP A 204 0.01 -6.94 -13.97
C ASP A 204 0.85 -5.66 -13.78
N GLU A 205 0.31 -4.67 -13.08
CA GLU A 205 0.98 -3.41 -12.81
C GLU A 205 1.90 -3.49 -11.59
N ILE A 206 3.15 -3.10 -11.79
CA ILE A 206 4.10 -2.85 -10.71
C ILE A 206 4.95 -1.62 -11.01
N TRP A 207 5.22 -0.85 -9.97
CA TRP A 207 6.07 0.33 -10.00
C TRP A 207 7.35 0.07 -9.23
N ALA A 208 8.45 0.65 -9.70
CA ALA A 208 9.74 0.63 -9.01
C ALA A 208 10.25 2.07 -8.83
N GLY A 209 10.76 2.37 -7.63
CA GLY A 209 11.31 3.67 -7.28
C GLY A 209 12.78 3.54 -6.92
N GLY A 210 13.57 4.55 -7.28
CA GLY A 210 14.99 4.57 -7.00
C GLY A 210 15.67 5.85 -7.44
N TYR A 211 16.94 5.73 -7.84
CA TYR A 211 17.68 6.80 -8.47
C TYR A 211 18.73 6.28 -9.46
N THR A 212 19.19 7.13 -10.36
CA THR A 212 20.42 6.95 -11.15
C THR A 212 21.49 7.95 -10.71
N VAL A 213 22.75 7.68 -11.01
CA VAL A 213 23.88 8.57 -10.67
C VAL A 213 24.67 8.91 -11.93
N ASN A 214 25.00 10.18 -12.14
CA ASN A 214 25.91 10.57 -13.23
C ASN A 214 27.39 10.55 -12.79
N ASP A 215 28.31 10.79 -13.72
CA ASP A 215 29.76 10.79 -13.46
C ASP A 215 30.21 11.82 -12.41
N LYS A 216 29.38 12.82 -12.11
CA LYS A 216 29.63 13.84 -11.08
C LYS A 216 29.05 13.46 -9.72
N GLY A 217 28.46 12.28 -9.57
CA GLY A 217 27.83 11.81 -8.34
C GLY A 217 26.44 12.42 -8.08
N ILE A 218 25.85 13.13 -9.04
CA ILE A 218 24.52 13.72 -8.91
C ILE A 218 23.48 12.61 -9.10
N LYS A 219 22.52 12.53 -8.18
CA LYS A 219 21.43 11.55 -8.22
C LYS A 219 20.21 12.09 -8.94
N TYR A 220 19.60 11.32 -9.83
CA TYR A 220 18.33 11.65 -10.45
C TYR A 220 17.27 10.65 -10.03
N PRO A 221 16.06 11.09 -9.66
CA PRO A 221 15.00 10.17 -9.27
C PRO A 221 14.69 9.23 -10.44
N LEU A 222 14.55 7.94 -10.13
CA LEU A 222 14.16 6.91 -11.08
C LEU A 222 12.80 6.39 -10.67
N ILE A 223 11.82 6.49 -11.57
CA ILE A 223 10.49 5.89 -11.39
C ILE A 223 10.20 5.07 -12.64
N LEU A 224 10.03 3.76 -12.46
CA LEU A 224 9.74 2.83 -13.54
C LEU A 224 8.35 2.23 -13.33
N ARG A 225 7.66 1.94 -14.43
CA ARG A 225 6.37 1.26 -14.44
C ARG A 225 6.43 0.05 -15.36
N SER A 226 5.86 -1.06 -14.91
CA SER A 226 5.52 -2.19 -15.76
C SER A 226 4.01 -2.42 -15.70
N THR A 227 3.42 -2.83 -16.82
CA THR A 227 2.01 -3.21 -16.93
C THR A 227 1.84 -4.66 -17.40
N ASP A 228 2.91 -5.44 -17.35
CA ASP A 228 2.98 -6.82 -17.86
C ASP A 228 3.73 -7.73 -16.88
N SER A 229 3.44 -7.55 -15.58
CA SER A 229 4.00 -8.33 -14.49
C SER A 229 5.53 -8.27 -14.47
N GLY A 230 6.11 -7.11 -14.79
CA GLY A 230 7.53 -6.81 -14.72
C GLY A 230 8.37 -7.38 -15.86
N ALA A 231 7.75 -7.79 -16.97
CA ALA A 231 8.47 -8.25 -18.16
C ALA A 231 9.12 -7.07 -18.91
N HIS A 232 8.43 -5.95 -19.03
CA HIS A 232 8.95 -4.70 -19.59
C HIS A 232 8.73 -3.53 -18.63
N TRP A 233 9.67 -2.60 -18.64
CA TRP A 233 9.68 -1.43 -17.75
C TRP A 233 9.81 -0.14 -18.56
N GLU A 234 8.88 0.79 -18.33
CA GLU A 234 8.85 2.10 -18.94
C GLU A 234 9.34 3.15 -17.93
N ASP A 235 10.16 4.09 -18.41
CA ASP A 235 10.57 5.24 -17.62
C ASP A 235 9.39 6.23 -17.45
N ARG A 236 9.14 6.59 -16.20
CA ARG A 236 8.13 7.54 -15.74
C ARG A 236 8.75 8.57 -14.80
N SER A 237 10.06 8.73 -14.84
CA SER A 237 10.79 9.65 -13.97
C SER A 237 10.40 11.10 -14.28
N PRO A 238 10.23 11.95 -13.26
CA PRO A 238 10.04 13.38 -13.47
C PRO A 238 11.33 13.99 -14.04
N ILE A 239 11.19 15.10 -14.77
CA ILE A 239 12.35 15.94 -15.08
C ILE A 239 12.75 16.64 -13.78
N SER A 240 13.96 16.33 -13.28
CA SER A 240 14.53 16.96 -12.10
C SER A 240 15.89 17.55 -12.42
N ASN A 241 16.09 18.81 -12.01
CA ASN A 241 17.38 19.50 -12.08
C ASN A 241 18.12 19.50 -10.74
N VAL A 242 17.56 18.83 -9.72
CA VAL A 242 18.11 18.76 -8.36
C VAL A 242 18.45 17.32 -8.04
N SER A 243 19.55 17.13 -7.30
CA SER A 243 19.96 15.81 -6.85
C SER A 243 18.89 15.19 -5.96
N ASP A 244 18.24 14.12 -6.40
CA ASP A 244 17.11 13.53 -5.69
C ASP A 244 16.97 12.01 -5.91
N GLU A 245 16.18 11.35 -5.05
CA GLU A 245 15.97 9.91 -5.04
C GLU A 245 14.52 9.58 -4.72
N CYS A 246 13.89 8.72 -5.51
CA CYS A 246 12.57 8.19 -5.21
C CYS A 246 12.70 7.02 -4.23
N ARG A 247 12.39 7.26 -2.95
CA ARG A 247 12.55 6.25 -1.88
C ARG A 247 11.26 5.52 -1.52
N ALA A 248 10.10 6.11 -1.83
CA ALA A 248 8.82 5.47 -1.58
C ALA A 248 7.82 5.83 -2.69
N LEU A 249 7.00 4.85 -3.05
CA LEU A 249 5.91 4.97 -4.02
C LEU A 249 4.64 4.40 -3.39
N ALA A 250 3.50 4.93 -3.80
CA ALA A 250 2.20 4.37 -3.47
C ALA A 250 1.24 4.61 -4.64
N VAL A 251 0.46 3.60 -4.99
CA VAL A 251 -0.51 3.65 -6.09
C VAL A 251 -1.89 3.59 -5.47
N ASP A 252 -2.80 4.46 -5.91
CA ASP A 252 -4.16 4.49 -5.40
C ASP A 252 -4.89 3.18 -5.74
N PRO A 253 -5.44 2.47 -4.75
CA PRO A 253 -6.09 1.19 -4.97
C PRO A 253 -7.45 1.29 -5.65
N ALA A 254 -8.07 2.47 -5.69
CA ALA A 254 -9.27 2.71 -6.48
C ALA A 254 -8.94 3.17 -7.92
N ASP A 255 -7.83 3.89 -8.12
CA ASP A 255 -7.42 4.38 -9.43
C ASP A 255 -5.89 4.31 -9.66
N ALA A 256 -5.43 3.27 -10.35
CA ALA A 256 -4.02 3.05 -10.71
C ALA A 256 -3.39 4.17 -11.57
N ASN A 257 -4.18 5.11 -12.09
CA ASN A 257 -3.60 6.32 -12.70
C ASN A 257 -3.07 7.31 -11.67
N ILE A 258 -3.56 7.23 -10.42
CA ILE A 258 -3.15 8.09 -9.34
C ILE A 258 -1.97 7.43 -8.62
N VAL A 259 -0.80 8.07 -8.74
CA VAL A 259 0.45 7.56 -8.18
C VAL A 259 1.11 8.67 -7.39
N TYR A 260 1.63 8.32 -6.23
CA TYR A 260 2.40 9.21 -5.37
C TYR A 260 3.84 8.72 -5.30
N ALA A 261 4.79 9.65 -5.36
CA ALA A 261 6.20 9.39 -5.11
C ALA A 261 6.72 10.35 -4.05
N ALA A 262 7.53 9.83 -3.13
CA ALA A 262 8.20 10.62 -2.11
C ALA A 262 9.69 10.71 -2.46
N LEU A 263 10.14 11.94 -2.68
CA LEU A 263 11.53 12.27 -2.94
C LEU A 263 12.18 12.88 -1.68
N ARG A 264 13.29 13.60 -1.82
CA ARG A 264 13.85 14.48 -0.77
C ARG A 264 13.08 15.79 -0.76
N GLN A 265 12.42 16.10 0.36
CA GLN A 265 11.60 17.31 0.56
C GLN A 265 10.42 17.50 -0.39
N THR A 266 10.25 16.67 -1.40
CA THR A 266 9.28 16.87 -2.46
C THR A 266 8.38 15.65 -2.55
N PHE A 267 7.08 15.91 -2.57
CA PHE A 267 6.07 14.93 -2.95
C PHE A 267 5.69 15.15 -4.39
N LEU A 268 5.59 14.04 -5.12
CA LEU A 268 5.05 14.03 -6.46
C LEU A 268 3.70 13.31 -6.46
N LYS A 269 2.77 13.86 -7.23
CA LYS A 269 1.49 13.24 -7.53
C LYS A 269 1.30 13.22 -9.04
N SER A 270 0.98 12.05 -9.57
CA SER A 270 0.49 11.88 -10.93
C SER A 270 -0.98 11.49 -10.88
N GLY A 271 -1.77 11.95 -11.84
CA GLY A 271 -3.14 11.49 -12.08
C GLY A 271 -3.32 10.79 -13.42
N ASP A 272 -2.21 10.47 -14.10
CA ASP A 272 -2.17 9.93 -15.46
C ASP A 272 -1.15 8.79 -15.62
N ALA A 273 -0.98 8.00 -14.56
CA ALA A 273 -0.07 6.85 -14.49
C ALA A 273 1.39 7.24 -14.77
N GLY A 274 1.86 8.31 -14.12
CA GLY A 274 3.24 8.80 -14.14
C GLY A 274 3.68 9.43 -15.45
N LYS A 275 2.74 9.78 -16.36
CA LYS A 275 3.07 10.53 -17.58
C LYS A 275 3.42 11.97 -17.25
N THR A 276 2.71 12.56 -16.29
CA THR A 276 3.00 13.88 -15.74
C THR A 276 2.99 13.84 -14.21
N TRP A 277 3.83 14.68 -13.61
CA TRP A 277 3.97 14.80 -12.17
C TRP A 277 3.75 16.23 -11.72
N ARG A 278 2.98 16.41 -10.66
CA ARG A 278 2.88 17.66 -9.92
C ARG A 278 3.71 17.54 -8.66
N SER A 279 4.69 18.42 -8.52
CA SER A 279 5.53 18.49 -7.33
C SER A 279 4.96 19.44 -6.29
N ARG A 280 5.06 19.05 -5.03
CA ARG A 280 4.78 19.89 -3.88
C ARG A 280 5.93 19.77 -2.89
N GLN A 281 6.53 20.92 -2.57
CA GLN A 281 7.58 20.98 -1.57
C GLN A 281 6.97 20.88 -0.16
N PHE A 282 7.66 20.15 0.71
CA PHE A 282 7.21 19.86 2.05
C PHE A 282 7.80 20.85 3.06
N GLY A 283 7.09 21.95 3.31
CA GLY A 283 7.49 22.97 4.29
C GLY A 283 8.93 23.46 4.10
N GLU A 284 9.53 23.96 5.18
CA GLU A 284 10.90 24.48 5.19
C GLU A 284 11.95 23.42 5.56
N LEU A 285 11.54 22.25 6.07
CA LEU A 285 12.47 21.23 6.60
C LEU A 285 12.95 20.28 5.51
N ILE A 286 14.22 19.85 5.63
CA ILE A 286 14.78 18.80 4.80
C ILE A 286 14.33 17.43 5.30
N ILE A 287 13.33 16.83 4.65
CA ILE A 287 12.83 15.49 4.99
C ILE A 287 13.28 14.49 3.94
N ILE A 288 13.89 13.41 4.41
CA ILE A 288 14.21 12.23 3.61
C ILE A 288 13.10 11.23 3.86
N PHE A 289 12.09 11.22 2.99
CA PHE A 289 11.01 10.24 3.06
C PHE A 289 11.56 8.85 2.75
N ARG A 290 11.18 7.88 3.57
CA ARG A 290 11.57 6.46 3.42
C ARG A 290 10.36 5.57 3.22
N ALA A 291 9.17 6.03 3.62
CA ALA A 291 7.95 5.25 3.55
C ALA A 291 6.75 6.12 3.16
N MET A 292 5.81 5.50 2.46
CA MET A 292 4.52 6.08 2.12
C MET A 292 3.47 4.98 2.06
N ALA A 293 2.24 5.29 2.48
CA ALA A 293 1.12 4.37 2.42
C ALA A 293 -0.18 5.13 2.17
N ILE A 294 -1.02 4.59 1.29
CA ILE A 294 -2.37 5.09 1.01
C ILE A 294 -3.35 4.21 1.78
N ASN A 295 -4.35 4.83 2.42
CA ASN A 295 -5.41 4.08 3.05
C ASN A 295 -6.27 3.39 1.96
N PRO A 296 -6.36 2.06 1.95
CA PRO A 296 -7.04 1.34 0.88
C PRO A 296 -8.55 1.51 0.87
N GLN A 297 -9.17 1.86 2.01
CA GLN A 297 -10.60 2.16 2.08
C GLN A 297 -10.90 3.65 1.88
N ARG A 298 -9.89 4.52 2.01
CA ARG A 298 -10.00 5.98 1.87
C ARG A 298 -8.78 6.55 1.17
N PRO A 299 -8.67 6.46 -0.17
CA PRO A 299 -7.45 6.83 -0.88
C PRO A 299 -7.02 8.30 -0.76
N GLN A 300 -7.92 9.18 -0.27
CA GLN A 300 -7.57 10.56 0.09
C GLN A 300 -6.67 10.65 1.33
N GLN A 301 -6.68 9.62 2.18
CA GLN A 301 -5.84 9.57 3.36
C GLN A 301 -4.50 8.91 3.03
N ILE A 302 -3.44 9.68 3.13
CA ILE A 302 -2.08 9.26 2.76
C ILE A 302 -1.16 9.56 3.93
N PHE A 303 -0.29 8.61 4.25
CA PHE A 303 0.76 8.81 5.23
C PHE A 303 2.12 8.76 4.55
N ALA A 304 3.02 9.62 5.00
CA ALA A 304 4.41 9.62 4.58
C ALA A 304 5.32 9.79 5.80
N GLY A 305 6.42 9.05 5.81
CA GLY A 305 7.29 8.94 6.96
C GLY A 305 8.75 8.96 6.56
N GLY A 306 9.58 9.61 7.38
CA GLY A 306 11.02 9.65 7.15
C GLY A 306 11.82 10.21 8.32
N GLU A 307 13.00 10.71 7.98
CA GLU A 307 13.93 11.39 8.89
C GLU A 307 14.18 12.83 8.44
N VAL A 308 14.47 13.72 9.38
CA VAL A 308 14.84 15.10 9.09
C VAL A 308 16.37 15.16 8.96
N ALA A 309 16.87 15.57 7.79
CA ALA A 309 18.28 15.45 7.42
C ALA A 309 19.23 16.25 8.32
N ASP A 310 18.80 17.44 8.77
CA ASP A 310 19.66 18.38 9.49
C ASP A 310 19.49 18.30 11.02
N LEU A 311 18.68 17.35 11.51
CA LEU A 311 18.34 17.22 12.92
C LEU A 311 18.45 15.75 13.36
N VAL A 312 19.47 15.47 14.17
CA VAL A 312 19.68 14.12 14.74
C VAL A 312 18.49 13.78 15.65
N ASN A 313 17.89 12.60 15.45
CA ASN A 313 16.72 12.10 16.17
C ASN A 313 15.41 12.86 15.94
N PHE A 314 15.32 13.68 14.89
CA PHE A 314 14.04 14.22 14.43
C PHE A 314 13.52 13.43 13.24
N TRP A 315 12.25 13.09 13.32
CA TRP A 315 11.52 12.28 12.35
C TRP A 315 10.21 13.01 12.06
N GLY A 316 9.56 12.63 10.98
CA GLY A 316 8.26 13.17 10.65
C GLY A 316 7.38 12.07 10.10
N LEU A 317 6.26 11.81 10.78
CA LEU A 317 5.09 11.18 10.20
C LEU A 317 4.15 12.31 9.79
N PHE A 318 3.70 12.28 8.55
CA PHE A 318 2.75 13.25 8.05
C PHE A 318 1.55 12.54 7.48
N GLU A 319 0.40 13.17 7.66
CA GLU A 319 -0.88 12.72 7.16
C GLU A 319 -1.42 13.78 6.20
N SER A 320 -1.90 13.34 5.05
CA SER A 320 -2.83 14.10 4.22
C SER A 320 -4.19 13.43 4.28
N ARG A 321 -5.26 14.23 4.30
CA ARG A 321 -6.66 13.76 4.26
C ARG A 321 -7.37 14.13 2.97
N ASP A 322 -6.67 14.76 2.03
CA ASP A 322 -7.20 15.33 0.81
C ASP A 322 -6.33 14.97 -0.41
N ALA A 323 -5.83 13.72 -0.42
CA ALA A 323 -5.08 13.15 -1.53
C ALA A 323 -3.76 13.88 -1.83
N GLY A 324 -3.04 14.27 -0.78
CA GLY A 324 -1.71 14.87 -0.85
C GLY A 324 -1.70 16.38 -1.10
N GLU A 325 -2.87 17.05 -1.09
CA GLU A 325 -2.95 18.51 -1.29
C GLU A 325 -2.51 19.26 -0.03
N HIS A 326 -2.90 18.83 1.16
CA HIS A 326 -2.44 19.38 2.43
C HIS A 326 -1.93 18.28 3.33
N TRP A 327 -0.89 18.61 4.10
CA TRP A 327 -0.23 17.68 4.99
C TRP A 327 -0.11 18.29 6.38
N GLN A 328 -0.34 17.46 7.39
CA GLN A 328 -0.18 17.79 8.80
C GLN A 328 0.79 16.80 9.45
N ALA A 329 1.59 17.30 10.40
CA ALA A 329 2.43 16.42 11.21
C ALA A 329 1.54 15.61 12.16
N VAL A 330 1.83 14.31 12.25
CA VAL A 330 1.22 13.44 13.24
C VAL A 330 2.00 13.57 14.55
N PRO A 331 1.36 13.97 15.65
CA PRO A 331 2.04 14.02 16.95
C PRO A 331 2.50 12.61 17.37
N ALA A 332 3.70 12.50 17.94
CA ALA A 332 4.03 11.32 18.74
C ALA A 332 4.44 11.68 20.15
N SER A 333 4.17 10.73 21.04
CA SER A 333 4.69 10.69 22.38
C SER A 333 6.04 9.96 22.39
N GLY A 334 7.05 10.56 23.01
CA GLY A 334 8.35 9.93 23.27
C GLY A 334 9.37 10.04 22.13
N LYS A 335 10.48 9.30 22.29
CA LYS A 335 11.64 9.31 21.38
C LYS A 335 11.44 8.37 20.19
N VAL A 336 10.39 8.56 19.39
CA VAL A 336 10.34 7.87 18.09
C VAL A 336 11.54 8.34 17.26
N THR A 337 12.10 7.47 16.44
CA THR A 337 13.24 7.72 15.55
C THR A 337 12.88 7.26 14.15
N ALA A 338 13.55 7.82 13.13
CA ALA A 338 13.33 7.64 11.68
C ALA A 338 12.33 6.54 11.26
N ILE A 339 11.33 6.92 10.48
CA ILE A 339 10.31 5.97 9.99
C ILE A 339 10.87 5.20 8.80
N ASN A 340 10.87 3.87 8.88
CA ASN A 340 11.40 3.00 7.84
C ASN A 340 10.32 2.40 6.94
N SER A 341 9.12 2.16 7.49
CA SER A 341 8.04 1.49 6.77
C SER A 341 6.68 1.92 7.30
N LEU A 342 5.73 2.08 6.40
CA LEU A 342 4.32 2.36 6.68
C LEU A 342 3.48 1.33 5.94
N VAL A 343 2.55 0.68 6.63
CA VAL A 343 1.64 -0.28 5.98
C VAL A 343 0.24 -0.20 6.56
N PHE A 344 -0.76 -0.34 5.68
CA PHE A 344 -2.15 -0.54 6.03
C PHE A 344 -2.53 -2.01 5.88
N ASN A 345 -3.45 -2.46 6.72
CA ASN A 345 -4.18 -3.69 6.43
C ASN A 345 -5.26 -3.37 5.36
N ALA A 346 -5.21 -4.07 4.24
CA ALA A 346 -6.11 -3.87 3.10
C ALA A 346 -7.58 -4.16 3.42
N VAL A 347 -7.85 -5.05 4.38
CA VAL A 347 -9.21 -5.43 4.78
C VAL A 347 -9.74 -4.53 5.90
N ASP A 348 -8.88 -4.14 6.83
CA ASP A 348 -9.20 -3.29 7.97
C ASP A 348 -8.16 -2.17 8.11
N SER A 349 -8.43 -1.03 7.48
CA SER A 349 -7.54 0.13 7.46
C SER A 349 -7.81 1.10 8.62
N GLN A 350 -8.27 0.61 9.77
CA GLN A 350 -8.45 1.41 10.99
C GLN A 350 -7.14 2.01 11.52
N TYR A 351 -6.01 1.35 11.22
CA TYR A 351 -4.69 1.74 11.67
C TYR A 351 -3.71 1.75 10.50
N VAL A 352 -2.84 2.76 10.47
CA VAL A 352 -1.54 2.65 9.82
C VAL A 352 -0.52 2.16 10.84
N TYR A 353 0.29 1.18 10.45
CA TYR A 353 1.37 0.64 11.28
C TYR A 353 2.70 1.26 10.85
N VAL A 354 3.49 1.65 11.83
CA VAL A 354 4.70 2.46 11.66
C VAL A 354 5.91 1.71 12.20
N ALA A 355 6.87 1.41 11.33
CA ALA A 355 8.15 0.83 11.71
C ALA A 355 9.17 1.96 11.94
N THR A 356 9.91 1.86 13.04
CA THR A 356 10.81 2.92 13.50
C THR A 356 12.23 2.40 13.71
N ASN A 357 13.19 3.33 13.75
CA ASN A 357 14.60 3.01 13.91
C ASN A 357 15.05 2.93 15.39
N GLY A 358 14.73 1.84 16.08
CA GLY A 358 15.24 1.57 17.44
C GLY A 358 14.19 1.75 18.53
N THR A 359 12.96 2.10 18.18
CA THR A 359 11.84 2.18 19.13
C THR A 359 10.76 1.14 18.95
N GLY A 360 10.80 0.36 17.87
CA GLY A 360 9.85 -0.72 17.60
C GLY A 360 8.75 -0.34 16.61
N VAL A 361 7.56 -0.90 16.83
CA VAL A 361 6.38 -0.69 15.99
C VAL A 361 5.37 0.17 16.74
N TYR A 362 4.79 1.14 16.04
CA TYR A 362 3.67 1.95 16.51
C TYR A 362 2.46 1.74 15.59
N ARG A 363 1.30 2.16 16.06
CA ARG A 363 0.09 2.30 15.23
C ARG A 363 -0.54 3.66 15.45
N TYR A 364 -1.21 4.17 14.43
CA TYR A 364 -1.95 5.42 14.50
C TYR A 364 -3.44 5.16 14.25
N PRO A 365 -4.34 5.44 15.22
CA PRO A 365 -5.77 5.18 15.07
C PRO A 365 -6.47 6.17 14.15
N ARG A 366 -7.53 5.69 13.50
CA ARG A 366 -8.63 6.50 12.98
C ARG A 366 -9.20 7.37 14.10
N LEU A 367 -9.04 8.69 14.03
CA LEU A 367 -9.93 9.56 14.77
C LEU A 367 -11.35 9.42 14.23
N THR A 368 -12.24 8.81 15.00
CA THR A 368 -13.68 8.88 14.78
C THR A 368 -14.36 9.58 15.95
N VAL A 369 -14.00 10.84 16.20
CA VAL A 369 -14.92 11.79 16.86
C VAL A 369 -14.68 13.19 16.28
N GLY A 370 -14.78 13.28 14.96
CA GLY A 370 -14.96 14.54 14.28
C GLY A 370 -15.88 14.21 13.13
N VAL A 371 -17.05 14.84 13.08
CA VAL A 371 -17.76 14.98 11.82
C VAL A 371 -16.82 15.83 10.96
N GLU A 372 -15.93 15.17 10.22
CA GLU A 372 -15.27 15.80 9.10
C GLU A 372 -16.38 16.13 8.11
N LYS A 373 -16.78 17.39 8.12
CA LYS A 373 -17.55 17.98 7.05
C LYS A 373 -16.65 17.87 5.83
N GLU A 374 -16.89 16.86 4.98
CA GLU A 374 -16.26 16.74 3.67
C GLU A 374 -16.46 18.07 2.93
N LEU A 375 -15.43 18.91 2.89
CA LEU A 375 -15.41 20.13 2.09
C LEU A 375 -14.75 19.81 0.75
N THR A 376 -15.39 18.90 0.01
CA THR A 376 -15.84 19.22 -1.35
C THR A 376 -16.80 18.14 -1.81
N ALA A 377 -18.08 18.51 -1.85
CA ALA A 377 -19.08 17.74 -2.56
C ALA A 377 -18.57 17.36 -3.97
N PRO A 378 -18.77 16.11 -4.43
CA PRO A 378 -18.43 15.72 -5.79
C PRO A 378 -19.20 16.61 -6.77
N LYS A 379 -18.52 17.11 -7.81
CA LYS A 379 -19.12 18.06 -8.76
C LYS A 379 -20.26 17.48 -9.59
N SER A 380 -20.43 16.15 -9.62
CA SER A 380 -21.40 15.45 -10.46
C SER A 380 -21.99 14.22 -9.79
N PHE A 381 -23.26 13.95 -10.09
CA PHE A 381 -23.91 12.67 -9.81
C PHE A 381 -23.25 11.56 -10.63
N HIS A 382 -22.78 10.50 -9.98
CA HIS A 382 -22.11 9.39 -10.67
C HIS A 382 -22.42 8.06 -10.01
N LEU A 383 -22.64 7.02 -10.82
CA LEU A 383 -22.87 5.64 -10.38
C LEU A 383 -21.77 4.74 -10.95
N SER A 384 -21.01 4.03 -10.12
CA SER A 384 -19.95 3.14 -10.58
C SER A 384 -20.50 1.90 -11.28
N ALA A 385 -19.60 1.03 -11.76
CA ALA A 385 -19.97 -0.34 -12.10
C ALA A 385 -20.61 -1.03 -10.87
N ASN A 386 -21.62 -1.84 -11.14
CA ASN A 386 -22.33 -2.63 -10.17
C ASN A 386 -21.71 -4.03 -10.02
N PHE A 387 -21.82 -4.60 -8.83
CA PHE A 387 -21.32 -5.91 -8.48
C PHE A 387 -22.42 -6.74 -7.79
N PRO A 388 -22.58 -8.03 -8.10
CA PRO A 388 -21.89 -8.74 -9.16
C PRO A 388 -22.44 -8.35 -10.55
N ASN A 389 -21.58 -8.42 -11.58
CA ASN A 389 -21.96 -8.31 -12.98
C ASN A 389 -20.96 -9.13 -13.82
N PRO A 390 -21.33 -10.34 -14.29
CA PRO A 390 -22.68 -10.91 -14.29
C PRO A 390 -23.21 -11.29 -12.90
N ILE A 391 -24.53 -11.28 -12.74
CA ILE A 391 -25.28 -11.74 -11.57
C ILE A 391 -25.56 -13.24 -11.76
N TYR A 392 -25.01 -14.09 -10.90
CA TYR A 392 -25.35 -15.52 -10.88
C TYR A 392 -26.56 -15.77 -9.97
N ILE A 393 -27.59 -16.45 -10.49
CA ILE A 393 -28.83 -16.72 -9.74
C ILE A 393 -28.58 -17.63 -8.52
N ALA A 394 -27.57 -18.51 -8.59
CA ALA A 394 -27.21 -19.43 -7.51
C ALA A 394 -26.54 -18.76 -6.30
N GLU A 395 -26.10 -17.49 -6.42
CA GLU A 395 -25.40 -16.76 -5.37
C GLU A 395 -26.33 -15.76 -4.65
N ASN A 396 -26.31 -15.76 -3.31
CA ASN A 396 -27.08 -14.81 -2.50
C ASN A 396 -26.27 -13.56 -2.12
N LEU A 397 -25.86 -12.78 -3.11
CA LEU A 397 -25.12 -11.51 -2.90
C LEU A 397 -26.02 -10.29 -3.20
N PRO A 398 -25.89 -9.17 -2.47
CA PRO A 398 -26.60 -7.94 -2.81
C PRO A 398 -26.02 -7.29 -4.07
N LEU A 399 -26.79 -6.38 -4.69
CA LEU A 399 -26.30 -5.55 -5.80
C LEU A 399 -25.55 -4.34 -5.22
N ALA A 400 -24.23 -4.42 -5.17
CA ALA A 400 -23.34 -3.41 -4.62
C ALA A 400 -22.80 -2.45 -5.70
N PHE A 401 -22.67 -1.16 -5.38
CA PHE A 401 -22.06 -0.15 -6.24
C PHE A 401 -21.66 1.08 -5.42
N ARG A 402 -20.83 1.93 -6.00
CA ARG A 402 -20.49 3.24 -5.46
C ARG A 402 -21.32 4.34 -6.12
N LEU A 403 -21.97 5.16 -5.31
CA LEU A 403 -22.73 6.32 -5.73
C LEU A 403 -22.05 7.59 -5.22
N ASN A 404 -21.82 8.56 -6.10
CA ASN A 404 -21.38 9.90 -5.74
C ASN A 404 -22.55 10.88 -5.92
N VAL A 405 -22.93 11.61 -4.87
CA VAL A 405 -23.95 12.68 -4.95
C VAL A 405 -23.38 14.05 -4.55
N PRO A 406 -23.64 15.12 -5.34
CA PRO A 406 -23.18 16.47 -5.03
C PRO A 406 -23.76 17.09 -3.75
N SER A 407 -24.91 16.63 -3.27
CA SER A 407 -25.44 17.07 -1.98
C SER A 407 -26.31 16.00 -1.37
N THR A 408 -26.46 16.01 -0.05
CA THR A 408 -27.35 15.10 0.66
C THR A 408 -28.77 15.13 0.07
N GLY A 409 -29.37 13.97 -0.15
CA GLY A 409 -30.72 13.85 -0.69
C GLY A 409 -31.16 12.41 -0.90
N GLU A 410 -32.42 12.23 -1.30
CA GLU A 410 -32.98 10.93 -1.65
C GLU A 410 -32.59 10.56 -3.09
N VAL A 411 -32.13 9.33 -3.27
CA VAL A 411 -31.87 8.71 -4.58
C VAL A 411 -32.85 7.56 -4.75
N THR A 412 -33.53 7.54 -5.89
CA THR A 412 -34.44 6.45 -6.26
C THR A 412 -33.72 5.51 -7.24
N PHE A 413 -33.64 4.24 -6.88
CA PHE A 413 -33.14 3.16 -7.73
C PHE A 413 -34.30 2.36 -8.28
N ARG A 414 -34.31 2.11 -9.59
CA ARG A 414 -35.29 1.26 -10.27
C ARG A 414 -34.57 0.24 -11.14
N LEU A 415 -35.00 -1.01 -11.06
CA LEU A 415 -34.46 -2.09 -11.87
C LEU A 415 -35.47 -2.48 -12.95
N PHE A 416 -35.05 -2.50 -14.21
CA PHE A 416 -35.88 -2.85 -15.35
C PHE A 416 -35.36 -4.10 -16.07
N ASN A 417 -36.27 -4.93 -16.58
CA ASN A 417 -35.92 -5.95 -17.56
C ASN A 417 -35.77 -5.34 -18.97
N ILE A 418 -35.36 -6.14 -19.96
CA ILE A 418 -35.18 -5.68 -21.35
C ILE A 418 -36.49 -5.20 -22.01
N ALA A 419 -37.65 -5.66 -21.51
CA ALA A 419 -38.97 -5.21 -21.97
C ALA A 419 -39.41 -3.89 -21.30
N GLY A 420 -38.60 -3.30 -20.43
CA GLY A 420 -38.89 -2.05 -19.73
C GLY A 420 -39.82 -2.18 -18.53
N GLN A 421 -40.12 -3.41 -18.07
CA GLN A 421 -40.91 -3.62 -16.86
C GLN A 421 -40.05 -3.42 -15.61
N GLU A 422 -40.55 -2.65 -14.65
CA GLU A 422 -39.91 -2.44 -13.35
C GLU A 422 -40.07 -3.70 -12.48
N ILE A 423 -38.95 -4.19 -11.95
CA ILE A 423 -38.89 -5.39 -11.11
C ILE A 423 -38.19 -5.14 -9.77
N GLY A 424 -37.79 -3.90 -9.48
CA GLY A 424 -37.19 -3.52 -8.21
C GLY A 424 -37.18 -2.00 -8.04
N ASN A 425 -37.44 -1.54 -6.81
CA ASN A 425 -37.55 -0.12 -6.49
C ASN A 425 -37.05 0.14 -5.07
N TRP A 426 -36.07 1.02 -4.93
CA TRP A 426 -35.47 1.36 -3.64
C TRP A 426 -35.25 2.87 -3.54
N LYS A 427 -35.64 3.44 -2.40
CA LYS A 427 -35.37 4.83 -2.07
C LYS A 427 -34.41 4.89 -0.90
N ILE A 428 -33.29 5.59 -1.10
CA ILE A 428 -32.22 5.66 -0.10
C ILE A 428 -31.84 7.12 0.08
N THR A 429 -31.85 7.57 1.33
CA THR A 429 -31.25 8.86 1.69
C THR A 429 -29.74 8.69 1.76
N VAL A 430 -29.03 9.47 0.95
CA VAL A 430 -27.56 9.44 0.88
C VAL A 430 -27.01 10.81 1.28
N ALA A 431 -25.92 10.81 2.05
CA ALA A 431 -25.16 12.03 2.35
C ALA A 431 -24.46 12.58 1.09
N ALA A 432 -24.06 13.85 1.09
CA ALA A 432 -23.12 14.37 0.09
C ALA A 432 -21.83 13.54 0.09
N GLY A 433 -21.22 13.30 -1.09
CA GLY A 433 -19.99 12.51 -1.19
C GLY A 433 -20.17 11.16 -1.87
N GLY A 434 -19.12 10.33 -1.82
CA GLY A 434 -19.11 8.99 -2.40
C GLY A 434 -19.44 7.91 -1.38
N GLN A 435 -20.49 7.11 -1.62
CA GLN A 435 -20.96 6.05 -0.74
C GLN A 435 -21.01 4.70 -1.45
N ASN A 436 -20.60 3.65 -0.74
CA ASN A 436 -20.87 2.28 -1.16
C ASN A 436 -22.27 1.89 -0.70
N LEU A 437 -23.11 1.48 -1.64
CA LEU A 437 -24.48 1.05 -1.41
C LEU A 437 -24.65 -0.39 -1.84
N ALA A 438 -25.53 -1.11 -1.15
CA ALA A 438 -25.93 -2.46 -1.47
C ALA A 438 -27.46 -2.52 -1.51
N LEU A 439 -28.03 -2.80 -2.68
CA LEU A 439 -29.46 -2.99 -2.84
C LEU A 439 -29.83 -4.46 -2.61
N PRO A 440 -30.85 -4.73 -1.77
CA PRO A 440 -31.37 -6.08 -1.64
C PRO A 440 -32.03 -6.49 -2.97
N LEU A 441 -31.62 -7.63 -3.53
CA LEU A 441 -32.13 -8.12 -4.80
C LEU A 441 -32.67 -9.54 -4.63
N ASP A 442 -33.98 -9.72 -4.81
CA ASP A 442 -34.58 -11.04 -4.88
C ASP A 442 -34.29 -11.67 -6.25
N ARG A 443 -33.29 -12.56 -6.28
CA ARG A 443 -32.81 -13.19 -7.51
C ARG A 443 -33.70 -14.35 -7.96
N SER A 444 -34.62 -14.84 -7.13
CA SER A 444 -35.55 -15.91 -7.50
C SER A 444 -36.50 -15.50 -8.62
N GLN A 445 -36.74 -14.20 -8.74
CA GLN A 445 -37.62 -13.58 -9.75
C GLN A 445 -36.88 -13.19 -11.04
N LEU A 446 -35.56 -13.38 -11.10
CA LEU A 446 -34.75 -13.01 -12.27
C LEU A 446 -34.64 -14.19 -13.25
N THR A 447 -34.80 -13.90 -14.53
CA THR A 447 -34.44 -14.80 -15.63
C THR A 447 -33.09 -14.41 -16.21
N GLY A 448 -32.36 -15.37 -16.81
CA GLY A 448 -31.11 -15.07 -17.50
C GLY A 448 -31.32 -14.07 -18.63
N GLY A 449 -30.51 -13.01 -18.68
CA GLY A 449 -30.71 -11.92 -19.63
C GLY A 449 -30.10 -10.58 -19.21
N ILE A 450 -30.48 -9.51 -19.92
CA ILE A 450 -30.00 -8.15 -19.68
C ILE A 450 -31.05 -7.36 -18.89
N TYR A 451 -30.58 -6.62 -17.88
CA TYR A 451 -31.37 -5.72 -17.07
C TYR A 451 -30.72 -4.34 -16.98
N PHE A 452 -31.48 -3.34 -16.55
CA PHE A 452 -31.04 -1.96 -16.42
C PHE A 452 -31.35 -1.42 -15.03
N LEU A 453 -30.30 -1.11 -14.27
CA LEU A 453 -30.43 -0.35 -13.03
C LEU A 453 -30.40 1.13 -13.35
N GLN A 454 -31.45 1.85 -12.99
CA GLN A 454 -31.56 3.30 -13.11
C GLN A 454 -31.46 3.92 -11.72
N ALA A 455 -30.60 4.92 -11.56
CA ALA A 455 -30.53 5.77 -10.39
C ALA A 455 -30.98 7.18 -10.75
N GLU A 456 -31.87 7.76 -9.96
CA GLU A 456 -32.42 9.10 -10.16
C GLU A 456 -32.22 9.96 -8.91
N TRP A 457 -31.68 11.16 -9.11
CA TRP A 457 -31.41 12.12 -8.04
C TRP A 457 -31.62 13.54 -8.57
N ARG A 458 -32.57 14.29 -7.98
CA ARG A 458 -32.90 15.68 -8.34
C ARG A 458 -33.05 15.92 -9.85
N GLY A 459 -33.73 15.00 -10.55
CA GLY A 459 -33.97 15.08 -12.00
C GLY A 459 -32.79 14.60 -12.88
N GLN A 460 -31.62 14.30 -12.30
CA GLN A 460 -30.54 13.63 -13.01
C GLN A 460 -30.74 12.11 -12.96
N ARG A 461 -30.44 11.44 -14.08
CA ARG A 461 -30.68 10.02 -14.24
C ARG A 461 -29.45 9.32 -14.84
N ILE A 462 -29.05 8.22 -14.23
CA ILE A 462 -27.94 7.37 -14.71
C ILE A 462 -28.45 5.94 -14.82
N THR A 463 -28.10 5.26 -15.92
CA THR A 463 -28.46 3.87 -16.14
C THR A 463 -27.22 3.00 -16.27
N ARG A 464 -27.28 1.80 -15.70
CA ARG A 464 -26.24 0.77 -15.74
C ARG A 464 -26.82 -0.55 -16.21
N LYS A 465 -26.11 -1.20 -17.13
CA LYS A 465 -26.46 -2.51 -17.66
C LYS A 465 -26.03 -3.60 -16.68
N LEU A 466 -26.93 -4.53 -16.38
CA LEU A 466 -26.68 -5.75 -15.63
C LEU A 466 -26.84 -6.95 -16.56
N THR A 467 -26.00 -7.96 -16.40
CA THR A 467 -26.17 -9.26 -17.06
C THR A 467 -26.50 -10.29 -16.00
N VAL A 468 -27.59 -11.03 -16.13
CA VAL A 468 -27.97 -12.13 -15.24
C VAL A 468 -27.68 -13.44 -15.97
N ILE A 469 -26.97 -14.35 -15.31
CA ILE A 469 -26.64 -15.68 -15.79
C ILE A 469 -27.28 -16.69 -14.84
N ARG A 470 -27.91 -17.71 -15.42
CA ARG A 470 -28.56 -18.78 -14.67
C ARG A 470 -27.56 -19.86 -14.30
#